data_AF-A0A3D4YNM7-F1
#
_entry.id   AF-A0A3D4YNM7-F1
#
_cell.length_a   1.000
_cell.length_b   1.000
_cell.length_c   1.000
_cell.angle_alpha   90.00
_cell.angle_beta   90.00
_cell.angle_gamma   90.00
#
_symmetry.space_group_name_H-M   'P 1'
#
loop_
_entity.id
_entity.type
_entity.pdbx_description
1 polymer ?
#
loop_
_entity_poly.entity_id
_entity_poly.type
_entity_poly.pdbx_seq_one_letter_code
_entity_poly.pdbx_strand_id
1 'polypeptide(L)'
;TPPKTVTDFRRVLEDKNVDALVIAAPDHWHTPATILALDAGKHVYVEKPSGHDPREDELIVAAARKHSKLHVQLGTQARSGPHFIEVKQLISEGRIGTPYLARAWYANTRTGIGKGKVVPVPANLDYELWQGPAPRTPYRDNVIHYNWHWFTNWGTGEICNNGTHEIDVGRWLLGVDYPTSVNSTGGRFHYADDWQFPDTQEATWVFDGGKSIIWQGQSCNGLELYGRSRGTTVLGTNGSVVVDRDGYVIYDLKNKVVKEVKA
;
A
#
# COMPACT_ATOMS: atom_id res chain seq x y z
N THR A 1 10.13 8.85 29.87
CA THR A 1 11.51 8.53 29.44
C THR A 1 11.53 8.43 27.93
N PRO A 2 12.54 8.97 27.23
CA PRO A 2 12.66 8.81 25.78
C PRO A 2 12.77 7.32 25.39
N PRO A 3 12.34 6.94 24.17
CA PRO A 3 12.46 5.55 23.72
C PRO A 3 13.93 5.15 23.64
N LYS A 4 14.22 3.90 24.04
CA LYS A 4 15.55 3.31 23.86
C LYS A 4 15.77 3.01 22.38
N THR A 5 16.87 3.49 21.82
CA THR A 5 17.25 3.21 20.44
C THR A 5 18.17 2.00 20.37
N VAL A 6 18.07 1.24 19.28
CA VAL A 6 19.01 0.18 18.91
C VAL A 6 19.28 0.26 17.42
N THR A 7 20.48 -0.08 16.99
CA THR A 7 20.82 -0.16 15.55
C THR A 7 20.16 -1.37 14.90
N ASP A 8 20.15 -2.51 15.59
CA ASP A 8 19.63 -3.78 15.08
C ASP A 8 18.36 -4.19 15.83
N PHE A 9 17.24 -4.19 15.11
CA PHE A 9 15.93 -4.52 15.67
C PHE A 9 15.86 -5.96 16.20
N ARG A 10 16.70 -6.88 15.70
CA ARG A 10 16.70 -8.29 16.13
C ARG A 10 17.04 -8.42 17.62
N ARG A 11 17.81 -7.48 18.17
CA ARG A 11 18.11 -7.40 19.62
C ARG A 11 16.88 -7.04 20.45
N VAL A 12 15.90 -6.33 19.89
CA VAL A 12 14.64 -6.01 20.57
C VAL A 12 13.80 -7.27 20.76
N LEU A 13 13.91 -8.22 19.82
CA LEU A 13 13.14 -9.47 19.86
C LEU A 13 13.54 -10.38 21.05
N GLU A 14 14.76 -10.22 21.56
CA GLU A 14 15.27 -10.94 22.74
C GLU A 14 14.68 -10.42 24.06
N ASP A 15 14.12 -9.20 24.08
CA ASP A 15 13.55 -8.60 25.29
C ASP A 15 12.18 -9.21 25.58
N LYS A 16 12.06 -9.86 26.75
CA LYS A 16 10.81 -10.49 27.21
C LYS A 16 9.72 -9.48 27.58
N ASN A 17 10.06 -8.20 27.77
CA ASN A 17 9.10 -7.14 28.08
C ASN A 17 8.51 -6.48 26.82
N VAL A 18 8.94 -6.88 25.63
CA VAL A 18 8.37 -6.40 24.36
C VAL A 18 7.29 -7.37 23.90
N ASP A 19 6.06 -6.87 23.73
CA ASP A 19 4.92 -7.67 23.28
C ASP A 19 4.75 -7.70 21.76
N ALA A 20 5.09 -6.60 21.09
CA ALA A 20 4.84 -6.42 19.66
C ALA A 20 5.98 -5.70 18.93
N LEU A 21 6.15 -6.03 17.65
CA LEU A 21 6.98 -5.29 16.70
C LEU A 21 6.09 -4.49 15.73
N VAL A 22 6.33 -3.18 15.64
CA VAL A 22 5.75 -2.32 14.59
C VAL A 22 6.80 -2.11 13.51
N ILE A 23 6.52 -2.55 12.29
CA ILE A 23 7.46 -2.55 11.18
C ILE A 23 7.07 -1.41 10.22
N ALA A 24 7.91 -0.38 10.19
CA ALA A 24 7.88 0.72 9.21
C ALA A 24 9.26 0.88 8.55
N ALA A 25 9.91 -0.26 8.31
CA ALA A 25 11.17 -0.35 7.56
C ALA A 25 10.87 -0.23 6.04
N PRO A 26 11.87 -0.25 5.16
CA PRO A 26 11.61 -0.42 3.73
C PRO A 26 10.93 -1.77 3.41
N ASP A 27 10.22 -1.85 2.27
CA ASP A 27 9.34 -2.98 1.92
C ASP A 27 10.04 -4.34 1.99
N HIS A 28 11.31 -4.43 1.54
CA HIS A 28 12.09 -5.68 1.56
C HIS A 28 12.38 -6.25 2.97
N TRP A 29 12.15 -5.46 4.02
CA TRP A 29 12.27 -5.93 5.40
C TRP A 29 10.96 -6.41 5.99
N HIS A 30 9.81 -6.10 5.39
CA HIS A 30 8.50 -6.34 5.99
C HIS A 30 8.26 -7.83 6.27
N THR A 31 8.42 -8.69 5.28
CA THR A 31 8.25 -10.15 5.43
C THR A 31 9.28 -10.78 6.36
N PRO A 32 10.60 -10.59 6.18
CA PRO A 32 11.58 -11.16 7.09
C PRO A 32 11.42 -10.70 8.54
N ALA A 33 11.20 -9.41 8.77
CA ALA A 33 11.05 -8.88 10.13
C ALA A 33 9.76 -9.40 10.78
N THR A 34 8.68 -9.55 10.01
CA THR A 34 7.42 -10.16 10.49
C THR A 34 7.66 -11.59 10.95
N ILE A 35 8.33 -12.42 10.14
CA ILE A 35 8.58 -13.83 10.48
C ILE A 35 9.52 -13.93 11.69
N LEU A 36 10.59 -13.13 11.74
CA LEU A 36 11.52 -13.09 12.88
C LEU A 36 10.81 -12.71 14.18
N ALA A 37 9.91 -11.73 14.13
CA ALA A 37 9.13 -11.31 15.29
C ALA A 37 8.17 -12.39 15.77
N LEU A 38 7.47 -13.06 14.84
CA LEU A 38 6.57 -14.17 15.18
C LEU A 38 7.33 -15.37 15.77
N ASP A 39 8.47 -15.76 15.17
CA ASP A 39 9.33 -16.83 15.71
C ASP A 39 9.89 -16.47 17.09
N ALA A 40 10.06 -15.18 17.40
CA ALA A 40 10.45 -14.67 18.72
C ALA A 40 9.26 -14.49 19.70
N GLY A 41 8.04 -14.89 19.33
CA GLY A 41 6.87 -14.82 20.19
C GLY A 41 6.23 -13.43 20.30
N LYS A 42 6.40 -12.56 19.31
CA LYS A 42 5.90 -11.17 19.32
C LYS A 42 4.70 -10.99 18.38
N HIS A 43 3.72 -10.19 18.79
CA HIS A 43 2.70 -9.67 17.88
C HIS A 43 3.34 -8.75 16.83
N VAL A 44 2.70 -8.57 15.68
CA VAL A 44 3.24 -7.75 14.59
C VAL A 44 2.18 -6.80 14.05
N TYR A 45 2.56 -5.53 13.93
CA TYR A 45 1.94 -4.61 12.97
C TYR A 45 2.97 -4.34 11.88
N VAL A 46 2.61 -4.58 10.62
CA VAL A 46 3.50 -4.36 9.47
C VAL A 46 2.86 -3.33 8.54
N GLU A 47 3.59 -2.27 8.19
CA GLU A 47 3.10 -1.29 7.22
C GLU A 47 2.85 -1.93 5.85
N LYS A 48 2.04 -1.26 5.03
CA LYS A 48 1.80 -1.69 3.65
C LYS A 48 2.99 -1.31 2.75
N PRO A 49 3.25 -2.08 1.68
CA PRO A 49 2.73 -3.43 1.40
C PRO A 49 3.30 -4.45 2.40
N SER A 50 2.66 -5.59 2.66
CA SER A 50 3.17 -6.58 3.63
C SER A 50 4.48 -7.25 3.22
N GLY A 51 4.81 -7.25 1.93
CA GLY A 51 6.02 -7.81 1.37
C GLY A 51 6.33 -7.26 -0.02
N HIS A 52 7.41 -7.77 -0.62
CA HIS A 52 7.90 -7.32 -1.92
C HIS A 52 7.22 -8.05 -3.10
N ASP A 53 6.66 -9.24 -2.85
CA ASP A 53 5.95 -10.04 -3.85
C ASP A 53 4.85 -10.93 -3.21
N PRO A 54 3.95 -11.54 -4.01
CA PRO A 54 2.87 -12.37 -3.46
C PRO A 54 3.33 -13.61 -2.70
N ARG A 55 4.49 -14.18 -3.04
CA ARG A 55 5.02 -15.38 -2.37
C ARG A 55 5.45 -15.03 -0.95
N GLU A 56 5.99 -13.84 -0.75
CA GLU A 56 6.29 -13.30 0.57
C GLU A 56 5.04 -13.16 1.46
N ASP A 57 3.92 -12.66 0.91
CA ASP A 57 2.66 -12.57 1.65
C ASP A 57 2.16 -13.94 2.11
N GLU A 58 2.30 -14.98 1.26
CA GLU A 58 1.99 -16.36 1.63
C GLU A 58 2.87 -16.88 2.77
N LEU A 59 4.15 -16.45 2.84
CA LEU A 59 5.04 -16.80 3.95
C LEU A 59 4.58 -16.15 5.27
N ILE A 60 4.11 -14.91 5.24
CA ILE A 60 3.54 -14.24 6.41
C ILE A 60 2.30 -15.01 6.89
N VAL A 61 1.39 -15.38 5.98
CA VAL A 61 0.20 -16.16 6.32
C VAL A 61 0.58 -17.52 6.92
N ALA A 62 1.56 -18.22 6.35
CA ALA A 62 2.04 -19.48 6.88
C ALA A 62 2.66 -19.33 8.29
N ALA A 63 3.46 -18.29 8.50
CA ALA A 63 4.07 -17.99 9.80
C ALA A 63 3.01 -17.63 10.86
N ALA A 64 2.03 -16.79 10.50
CA ALA A 64 0.92 -16.44 11.40
C ALA A 64 0.10 -17.67 11.81
N ARG A 65 -0.15 -18.61 10.87
CA ARG A 65 -0.84 -19.88 11.16
C ARG A 65 -0.02 -20.80 12.07
N LYS A 66 1.30 -20.90 11.85
CA LYS A 66 2.24 -21.63 12.72
C LYS A 66 2.20 -21.06 14.14
N HIS A 67 2.09 -19.75 14.29
CA HIS A 67 2.06 -19.03 15.56
C HIS A 67 0.67 -18.51 15.91
N SER A 68 -0.32 -19.41 15.92
CA SER A 68 -1.75 -19.08 16.04
C SER A 68 -2.20 -18.27 17.27
N LYS A 69 -1.33 -18.09 18.27
CA LYS A 69 -1.59 -17.23 19.45
C LYS A 69 -1.14 -15.77 19.26
N LEU A 70 -0.39 -15.48 18.20
CA LEU A 70 0.11 -14.15 17.86
C LEU A 70 -0.79 -13.52 16.80
N HIS A 71 -0.78 -12.19 16.76
CA HIS A 71 -1.57 -11.40 15.82
C HIS A 71 -0.64 -10.70 14.85
N VAL A 72 -1.02 -10.72 13.57
CA VAL A 72 -0.39 -9.94 12.51
C VAL A 72 -1.44 -9.00 11.95
N GLN A 73 -1.15 -7.71 11.94
CA GLN A 73 -1.99 -6.70 11.33
C GLN A 73 -1.21 -5.96 10.24
N LEU A 74 -1.76 -5.97 9.03
CA LEU A 74 -1.28 -5.13 7.93
C LEU A 74 -1.78 -3.69 8.11
N GLY A 75 -0.93 -2.73 7.76
CA GLY A 75 -1.21 -1.29 7.80
C GLY A 75 -2.17 -0.79 6.72
N THR A 76 -3.31 -1.45 6.52
CA THR A 76 -4.44 -0.97 5.70
C THR A 76 -5.43 -0.17 6.57
N GLN A 77 -4.92 0.87 7.21
CA GLN A 77 -5.62 1.64 8.25
C GLN A 77 -6.88 2.38 7.77
N ALA A 78 -7.04 2.60 6.46
CA ALA A 78 -8.24 3.24 5.89
C ALA A 78 -9.54 2.54 6.32
N ARG A 79 -9.50 1.21 6.48
CA ARG A 79 -10.66 0.42 6.94
C ARG A 79 -11.12 0.74 8.35
N SER A 80 -10.29 1.41 9.16
CA SER A 80 -10.63 1.85 10.51
C SER A 80 -11.25 3.26 10.54
N GLY A 81 -11.31 3.97 9.41
CA GLY A 81 -11.91 5.29 9.32
C GLY A 81 -13.44 5.24 9.43
N PRO A 82 -14.08 6.03 10.31
CA PRO A 82 -15.54 5.98 10.50
C PRO A 82 -16.34 6.19 9.22
N HIS A 83 -15.91 7.09 8.34
CA HIS A 83 -16.58 7.37 7.07
C HIS A 83 -16.41 6.24 6.05
N PHE A 84 -15.27 5.54 6.04
CA PHE A 84 -15.10 4.33 5.20
C PHE A 84 -15.99 3.18 5.68
N ILE A 85 -16.09 2.98 7.00
CA ILE A 85 -17.00 2.00 7.62
C ILE A 85 -18.44 2.32 7.26
N GLU A 86 -18.84 3.60 7.34
CA GLU A 86 -20.18 4.05 6.96
C GLU A 86 -20.47 3.79 5.47
N VAL A 87 -19.52 4.10 4.56
CA VAL A 87 -19.67 3.78 3.14
C VAL A 87 -19.86 2.28 2.91
N LYS A 88 -19.06 1.44 3.59
CA LYS A 88 -19.21 -0.02 3.49
C LYS A 88 -20.61 -0.46 3.93
N GLN A 89 -21.11 0.08 5.04
CA GLN A 89 -22.46 -0.19 5.53
C GLN A 89 -23.53 0.26 4.52
N LEU A 90 -23.47 1.50 4.03
CA LEU A 90 -24.44 2.02 3.06
C LEU A 90 -24.48 1.20 1.76
N ILE A 91 -23.32 0.75 1.27
CA ILE A 91 -23.27 -0.17 0.11
C ILE A 91 -23.96 -1.50 0.46
N SER A 92 -23.70 -2.06 1.65
CA SER A 92 -24.34 -3.31 2.08
C SER A 92 -25.86 -3.20 2.27
N GLU A 93 -26.35 -2.01 2.59
CA GLU A 93 -27.78 -1.66 2.66
C GLU A 93 -28.42 -1.39 1.29
N GLY A 94 -27.66 -1.55 0.19
CA GLY A 94 -28.16 -1.39 -1.17
C GLY A 94 -28.26 0.07 -1.64
N ARG A 95 -27.59 1.02 -0.98
CA ARG A 95 -27.66 2.46 -1.31
C ARG A 95 -27.28 2.77 -2.75
N ILE A 96 -26.36 2.00 -3.33
CA ILE A 96 -25.94 2.10 -4.73
C ILE A 96 -26.39 0.88 -5.57
N GLY A 97 -27.28 0.04 -5.05
CA GLY A 97 -27.66 -1.23 -5.68
C GLY A 97 -26.51 -2.25 -5.64
N THR A 98 -26.34 -3.04 -6.70
CA THR A 98 -25.26 -4.04 -6.78
C THR A 98 -23.95 -3.39 -7.23
N PRO A 99 -22.89 -3.37 -6.41
CA PRO A 99 -21.60 -2.79 -6.79
C PRO A 99 -20.86 -3.70 -7.77
N TYR A 100 -20.33 -3.12 -8.86
CA TYR A 100 -19.69 -3.89 -9.94
C TYR A 100 -18.34 -3.34 -10.41
N LEU A 101 -18.01 -2.08 -10.15
CA LEU A 101 -16.73 -1.51 -10.59
C LEU A 101 -16.19 -0.55 -9.56
N ALA A 102 -14.97 -0.78 -9.09
CA ALA A 102 -14.22 0.22 -8.34
C ALA A 102 -13.13 0.84 -9.21
N ARG A 103 -12.91 2.15 -9.06
CA ARG A 103 -11.73 2.82 -9.60
C ARG A 103 -10.93 3.43 -8.46
N ALA A 104 -9.70 3.00 -8.31
CA ALA A 104 -8.71 3.56 -7.40
C ALA A 104 -7.77 4.47 -8.18
N TRP A 105 -7.41 5.63 -7.63
CA TRP A 105 -6.44 6.51 -8.29
C TRP A 105 -5.52 7.23 -7.32
N TYR A 106 -4.39 7.64 -7.87
CA TYR A 106 -3.44 8.55 -7.25
C TYR A 106 -2.85 9.45 -8.33
N ALA A 107 -2.99 10.76 -8.13
CA ALA A 107 -2.48 11.83 -8.97
C ALA A 107 -1.60 12.73 -8.11
N ASN A 108 -0.35 12.90 -8.49
CA ASN A 108 0.61 13.74 -7.78
C ASN A 108 1.65 14.32 -8.75
N THR A 109 2.34 15.37 -8.32
CA THR A 109 3.46 15.99 -9.05
C THR A 109 4.78 15.63 -8.36
N ARG A 110 5.13 14.35 -8.30
CA ARG A 110 6.41 13.93 -7.73
C ARG A 110 7.56 14.41 -8.60
N THR A 111 8.61 14.90 -7.96
CA THR A 111 9.88 15.21 -8.61
C THR A 111 10.62 13.93 -8.98
N GLY A 112 11.47 14.01 -10.01
CA GLY A 112 12.42 12.94 -10.31
C GLY A 112 13.39 12.67 -9.16
N ILE A 113 13.99 11.47 -9.17
CA ILE A 113 14.97 11.03 -8.16
C ILE A 113 16.42 11.19 -8.62
N GLY A 114 16.60 11.71 -9.85
CA GLY A 114 17.89 11.94 -10.45
C GLY A 114 18.67 10.65 -10.75
N LYS A 115 19.94 10.82 -11.09
CA LYS A 115 20.89 9.73 -11.32
C LYS A 115 21.92 9.73 -10.20
N GLY A 116 21.92 8.68 -9.40
CA GLY A 116 22.75 8.55 -8.22
C GLY A 116 24.20 8.25 -8.55
N LYS A 117 25.09 8.71 -7.68
CA LYS A 117 26.53 8.39 -7.74
C LYS A 117 26.87 7.37 -6.67
N VAL A 118 27.75 6.44 -7.00
CA VAL A 118 28.33 5.55 -6.00
C VAL A 118 29.25 6.38 -5.11
N VAL A 119 28.95 6.41 -3.81
CA VAL A 119 29.71 7.16 -2.80
C VAL A 119 29.92 6.28 -1.57
N PRO A 120 30.90 6.61 -0.69
CA PRO A 120 31.07 5.89 0.57
C PRO A 120 29.77 5.88 1.40
N VAL A 121 29.53 4.77 2.11
CA VAL A 121 28.40 4.66 3.03
C VAL A 121 28.55 5.72 4.14
N PRO A 122 27.49 6.49 4.47
CA PRO A 122 27.51 7.42 5.59
C PRO A 122 27.88 6.71 6.90
N ALA A 123 28.75 7.31 7.72
CA ALA A 123 29.26 6.68 8.95
C ALA A 123 28.18 6.32 9.99
N ASN A 124 27.00 6.95 9.89
CA ASN A 124 25.84 6.71 10.75
C ASN A 124 24.82 5.71 10.17
N LEU A 125 25.15 5.03 9.06
CA LEU A 125 24.28 4.05 8.40
C LEU A 125 24.96 2.67 8.41
N ASP A 126 24.33 1.71 9.09
CA ASP A 126 24.62 0.29 8.88
C ASP A 126 23.94 -0.18 7.59
N TYR A 127 24.66 -0.03 6.47
CA TYR A 127 24.10 -0.30 5.15
C TYR A 127 23.96 -1.79 4.86
N GLU A 128 24.75 -2.65 5.49
CA GLU A 128 24.59 -4.10 5.37
C GLU A 128 23.31 -4.56 6.07
N LEU A 129 23.02 -4.03 7.26
CA LEU A 129 21.74 -4.27 7.93
C LEU A 129 20.60 -3.64 7.15
N TRP A 130 20.73 -2.39 6.68
CA TRP A 130 19.66 -1.73 5.93
C TRP A 130 19.27 -2.50 4.66
N GLN A 131 20.24 -3.01 3.89
CA GLN A 131 19.97 -3.83 2.70
C GLN A 131 19.26 -5.16 3.03
N GLY A 132 19.43 -5.69 4.25
CA GLY A 132 18.66 -6.83 4.74
C GLY A 132 18.77 -8.07 3.86
N PRO A 133 17.66 -8.70 3.43
CA PRO A 133 17.71 -9.85 2.52
C PRO A 133 17.95 -9.47 1.04
N ALA A 134 17.91 -8.18 0.67
CA ALA A 134 17.97 -7.77 -0.74
C ALA A 134 19.36 -8.04 -1.36
N PRO A 135 19.47 -8.25 -2.68
CA PRO A 135 20.76 -8.36 -3.36
C PRO A 135 21.65 -7.15 -3.06
N ARG A 136 22.92 -7.41 -2.75
CA ARG A 136 23.86 -6.36 -2.35
C ARG A 136 24.21 -5.44 -3.51
N THR A 137 24.21 -4.14 -3.25
CA THR A 137 24.64 -3.11 -4.21
C THR A 137 25.54 -2.10 -3.54
N PRO A 138 26.46 -1.43 -4.26
CA PRO A 138 27.14 -0.25 -3.73
C PRO A 138 26.12 0.81 -3.28
N TYR A 139 26.47 1.59 -2.25
CA TYR A 139 25.64 2.70 -1.80
C TYR A 139 25.64 3.81 -2.86
N ARG A 140 24.44 4.34 -3.15
CA ARG A 140 24.24 5.51 -4.00
C ARG A 140 23.56 6.63 -3.22
N ASP A 141 23.99 7.85 -3.48
CA ASP A 141 23.52 9.07 -2.79
C ASP A 141 22.04 9.43 -3.02
N ASN A 142 21.36 8.79 -3.97
CA ASN A 142 19.95 9.01 -4.28
C ASN A 142 19.00 7.90 -3.82
N VAL A 143 19.43 6.95 -2.98
CA VAL A 143 18.58 5.83 -2.52
C VAL A 143 17.89 6.14 -1.18
N ILE A 144 18.68 6.52 -0.18
CA ILE A 144 18.20 6.75 1.19
C ILE A 144 17.99 8.26 1.40
N HIS A 145 16.92 8.70 2.08
CA HIS A 145 16.04 7.93 2.95
C HIS A 145 14.69 7.52 2.36
N TYR A 146 14.28 8.05 1.21
CA TYR A 146 12.94 7.82 0.67
C TYR A 146 12.91 7.14 -0.70
N ASN A 147 13.91 7.35 -1.55
CA ASN A 147 13.86 6.91 -2.94
C ASN A 147 13.97 5.38 -3.12
N TRP A 148 14.30 4.63 -2.06
CA TRP A 148 14.30 3.17 -2.06
C TRP A 148 12.99 2.56 -2.57
N HIS A 149 11.83 3.24 -2.39
CA HIS A 149 10.53 2.80 -2.93
C HIS A 149 10.56 2.54 -4.44
N TRP A 150 11.46 3.23 -5.16
CA TRP A 150 11.52 3.28 -6.62
C TRP A 150 12.58 2.37 -7.22
N PHE A 151 13.28 1.62 -6.39
CA PHE A 151 14.28 0.63 -6.80
C PHE A 151 13.75 -0.77 -6.50
N THR A 152 13.77 -1.63 -7.51
CA THR A 152 13.27 -3.02 -7.46
C THR A 152 13.98 -3.93 -6.45
N ASN A 153 15.10 -3.48 -5.87
CA ASN A 153 15.77 -4.22 -4.80
C ASN A 153 15.07 -4.07 -3.45
N TRP A 154 14.37 -2.95 -3.20
CA TRP A 154 13.93 -2.57 -1.86
C TRP A 154 12.47 -2.11 -1.79
N GLY A 155 11.91 -1.64 -2.89
CA GLY A 155 10.59 -1.04 -2.93
C GLY A 155 9.72 -1.62 -4.04
N THR A 156 8.44 -1.29 -3.99
CA THR A 156 7.39 -1.91 -4.81
C THR A 156 6.67 -0.93 -5.74
N GLY A 157 7.23 0.26 -5.95
CA GLY A 157 6.68 1.27 -6.84
C GLY A 157 5.40 1.93 -6.31
N GLU A 158 4.78 2.79 -7.13
CA GLU A 158 3.67 3.64 -6.67
C GLU A 158 2.39 2.84 -6.37
N ILE A 159 2.16 1.78 -7.13
CA ILE A 159 0.98 0.91 -7.00
C ILE A 159 0.90 0.27 -5.61
N CYS A 160 2.04 -0.11 -5.01
CA CYS A 160 2.09 -0.69 -3.68
C CYS A 160 2.44 0.35 -2.59
N ASN A 161 3.07 1.47 -2.94
CA ASN A 161 3.31 2.56 -2.00
C ASN A 161 2.02 3.32 -1.65
N ASN A 162 1.35 3.90 -2.66
CA ASN A 162 0.09 4.61 -2.46
C ASN A 162 -1.10 3.79 -2.93
N GLY A 163 -1.03 3.17 -4.11
CA GLY A 163 -2.20 2.53 -4.72
C GLY A 163 -2.83 1.44 -3.87
N THR A 164 -2.06 0.73 -3.06
CA THR A 164 -2.55 -0.31 -2.16
C THR A 164 -3.62 0.22 -1.20
N HIS A 165 -3.55 1.49 -0.77
CA HIS A 165 -4.58 2.09 0.09
C HIS A 165 -5.94 2.13 -0.61
N GLU A 166 -5.99 2.69 -1.82
CA GLU A 166 -7.24 2.84 -2.59
C GLU A 166 -7.71 1.50 -3.18
N ILE A 167 -6.80 0.66 -3.64
CA ILE A 167 -7.14 -0.67 -4.16
C ILE A 167 -7.72 -1.55 -3.03
N ASP A 168 -7.18 -1.47 -1.82
CA ASP A 168 -7.71 -2.16 -0.65
C ASP A 168 -9.13 -1.72 -0.31
N VAL A 169 -9.39 -0.41 -0.28
CA VAL A 169 -10.75 0.13 -0.11
C VAL A 169 -11.67 -0.37 -1.22
N GLY A 170 -11.24 -0.34 -2.48
CA GLY A 170 -12.00 -0.86 -3.61
C GLY A 170 -12.37 -2.34 -3.43
N ARG A 171 -11.41 -3.20 -3.07
CA ARG A 171 -11.65 -4.62 -2.79
C ARG A 171 -12.65 -4.81 -1.65
N TRP A 172 -12.49 -4.04 -0.57
CA TRP A 172 -13.36 -4.13 0.59
C TRP A 172 -14.80 -3.73 0.28
N LEU A 173 -14.99 -2.62 -0.43
CA LEU A 173 -16.31 -2.11 -0.78
C LEU A 173 -17.02 -3.01 -1.80
N LEU A 174 -16.30 -3.53 -2.81
CA LEU A 174 -16.86 -4.51 -3.76
C LEU A 174 -17.14 -5.87 -3.13
N GLY A 175 -16.47 -6.21 -2.03
CA GLY A 175 -16.56 -7.53 -1.41
C GLY A 175 -16.03 -8.62 -2.33
N VAL A 176 -14.83 -8.42 -2.87
CA VAL A 176 -14.14 -9.38 -3.75
C VAL A 176 -12.90 -9.94 -3.07
N ASP A 177 -12.57 -11.19 -3.40
CA ASP A 177 -11.31 -11.81 -3.00
C ASP A 177 -10.33 -11.84 -4.18
N TYR A 178 -9.75 -12.98 -4.55
CA TYR A 178 -8.73 -13.01 -5.60
C TYR A 178 -9.30 -12.71 -6.99
N PRO A 179 -8.55 -11.97 -7.84
CA PRO A 179 -8.91 -11.74 -9.23
C PRO A 179 -8.74 -13.03 -10.05
N THR A 180 -9.54 -13.16 -11.11
CA THR A 180 -9.38 -14.23 -12.12
C THR A 180 -8.45 -13.82 -13.26
N SER A 181 -8.27 -12.51 -13.49
CA SER A 181 -7.27 -12.00 -14.42
C SER A 181 -6.79 -10.60 -14.05
N VAL A 182 -5.58 -10.27 -14.51
CA VAL A 182 -4.96 -8.96 -14.33
C VAL A 182 -4.38 -8.50 -15.66
N ASN A 183 -4.62 -7.24 -16.02
CA ASN A 183 -3.95 -6.56 -17.12
C ASN A 183 -3.31 -5.28 -16.59
N SER A 184 -2.09 -4.96 -17.01
CA SER A 184 -1.40 -3.73 -16.62
C SER A 184 -0.69 -3.13 -17.82
N THR A 185 -0.88 -1.83 -18.01
CA THR A 185 -0.15 -1.03 -18.98
C THR A 185 0.43 0.19 -18.28
N GLY A 186 1.62 0.60 -18.67
CA GLY A 186 2.29 1.71 -18.03
C GLY A 186 3.77 1.75 -18.35
N GLY A 187 4.43 2.78 -17.87
CA GLY A 187 5.85 2.95 -18.08
C GLY A 187 6.38 4.16 -17.34
N ARG A 188 7.66 4.44 -17.58
CA ARG A 188 8.34 5.64 -17.12
C ARG A 188 8.34 6.64 -18.26
N PHE A 189 7.45 7.64 -18.19
CA PHE A 189 7.25 8.57 -19.31
C PHE A 189 7.68 10.01 -19.01
N HIS A 190 7.75 10.41 -17.74
CA HIS A 190 7.97 11.81 -17.39
C HIS A 190 9.46 12.16 -17.23
N TYR A 191 10.21 11.39 -16.43
CA TYR A 191 11.63 11.64 -16.19
C TYR A 191 12.51 10.50 -16.71
N ALA A 192 13.71 10.85 -17.19
CA ALA A 192 14.78 9.93 -17.54
C ALA A 192 15.81 9.84 -16.41
N ASP A 193 15.45 9.18 -15.32
CA ASP A 193 16.22 9.06 -14.08
C ASP A 193 16.33 7.60 -13.60
N ASP A 194 16.81 7.38 -12.38
CA ASP A 194 17.05 6.03 -11.84
C ASP A 194 15.77 5.30 -11.37
N TRP A 195 14.59 5.93 -11.47
CA TRP A 195 13.33 5.33 -11.03
C TRP A 195 12.99 4.11 -11.90
N GLN A 196 12.77 2.95 -11.28
CA GLN A 196 12.63 1.67 -12.00
C GLN A 196 11.19 1.17 -12.19
N PHE A 197 10.21 1.79 -11.54
CA PHE A 197 8.79 1.48 -11.67
C PHE A 197 8.05 2.42 -12.63
N PRO A 198 6.85 2.05 -13.11
CA PRO A 198 6.00 2.97 -13.84
C PRO A 198 5.71 4.24 -13.02
N ASP A 199 5.79 5.41 -13.67
CA ASP A 199 5.28 6.66 -13.12
C ASP A 199 3.83 6.91 -13.53
N THR A 200 3.43 6.29 -14.64
CA THR A 200 2.10 6.33 -15.23
C THR A 200 1.68 4.90 -15.49
N GLN A 201 0.59 4.47 -14.88
CA GLN A 201 0.12 3.09 -14.96
C GLN A 201 -1.39 3.01 -14.86
N GLU A 202 -1.98 2.16 -15.69
CA GLU A 202 -3.32 1.63 -15.47
C GLU A 202 -3.23 0.12 -15.27
N ALA A 203 -3.87 -0.37 -14.21
CA ALA A 203 -3.97 -1.81 -13.95
C ALA A 203 -5.44 -2.18 -13.71
N THR A 204 -5.87 -3.30 -14.28
CA THR A 204 -7.23 -3.79 -14.16
C THR A 204 -7.21 -5.20 -13.59
N TRP A 205 -8.01 -5.42 -12.56
CA TRP A 205 -8.29 -6.74 -11.99
C TRP A 205 -9.74 -7.10 -12.29
N VAL A 206 -9.95 -8.28 -12.87
CA VAL A 206 -11.28 -8.85 -13.08
C VAL A 206 -11.52 -9.90 -12.01
N PHE A 207 -12.74 -9.94 -11.47
CA PHE A 207 -13.20 -10.87 -10.45
C PHE A 207 -14.44 -11.60 -10.93
N ASP A 208 -14.76 -12.72 -10.28
CA ASP A 208 -16.02 -13.41 -10.49
C ASP A 208 -17.24 -12.52 -10.22
N GLY A 209 -18.38 -12.86 -10.85
CA GLY A 209 -19.63 -12.11 -10.70
C GLY A 209 -19.64 -10.78 -11.45
N GLY A 210 -18.80 -10.61 -12.47
CA GLY A 210 -18.78 -9.42 -13.33
C GLY A 210 -18.29 -8.17 -12.62
N LYS A 211 -17.39 -8.33 -11.65
CA LYS A 211 -16.81 -7.23 -10.88
C LYS A 211 -15.39 -6.92 -11.35
N SER A 212 -15.01 -5.64 -11.32
CA SER A 212 -13.65 -5.23 -11.66
C SER A 212 -13.13 -4.11 -10.76
N ILE A 213 -11.81 -4.03 -10.64
CA ILE A 213 -11.10 -2.89 -10.05
C ILE A 213 -10.17 -2.34 -11.10
N ILE A 214 -10.14 -1.01 -11.25
CA ILE A 214 -9.17 -0.30 -12.09
C ILE A 214 -8.33 0.60 -11.19
N TRP A 215 -7.02 0.48 -11.28
CA TRP A 215 -6.05 1.42 -10.73
C TRP A 215 -5.63 2.40 -11.82
N GLN A 216 -5.55 3.68 -11.45
CA GLN A 216 -4.96 4.73 -12.27
C GLN A 216 -3.90 5.48 -11.46
N GLY A 217 -2.63 5.17 -11.72
CA GLY A 217 -1.48 5.81 -11.10
C GLY A 217 -0.88 6.89 -12.01
N GLN A 218 -0.79 8.12 -11.50
CA GLN A 218 -0.18 9.28 -12.15
C GLN A 218 0.76 9.97 -11.16
N SER A 219 2.00 9.51 -11.11
CA SER A 219 2.95 9.91 -10.06
C SER A 219 3.58 11.28 -10.30
N CYS A 220 3.65 11.72 -11.57
CA CYS A 220 4.32 12.94 -11.99
C CYS A 220 3.39 13.91 -12.75
N ASN A 221 2.07 13.75 -12.61
CA ASN A 221 1.07 14.69 -13.09
C ASN A 221 -0.05 14.82 -12.05
N GLY A 222 -0.23 16.04 -11.52
CA GLY A 222 -1.21 16.34 -10.47
C GLY A 222 -2.64 16.59 -10.95
N LEU A 223 -3.01 16.14 -12.16
CA LEU A 223 -4.38 16.30 -12.65
C LEU A 223 -5.35 15.45 -11.82
N GLU A 224 -6.16 16.11 -11.02
CA GLU A 224 -7.09 15.46 -10.11
C GLU A 224 -8.26 14.76 -10.83
N LEU A 225 -8.75 13.69 -10.22
CA LEU A 225 -9.98 13.00 -10.64
C LEU A 225 -11.05 13.25 -9.59
N TYR A 226 -12.25 13.64 -10.03
CA TYR A 226 -13.36 13.98 -9.14
C TYR A 226 -13.04 15.11 -8.14
N GLY A 227 -12.13 16.02 -8.50
CA GLY A 227 -11.64 17.09 -7.63
C GLY A 227 -10.84 16.61 -6.42
N ARG A 228 -10.21 15.43 -6.55
CA ARG A 228 -9.44 14.75 -5.51
C ARG A 228 -8.15 14.19 -6.11
N SER A 229 -7.03 14.42 -5.45
CA SER A 229 -5.72 13.89 -5.85
C SER A 229 -5.60 12.37 -5.69
N ARG A 230 -6.43 11.75 -4.84
CA ARG A 230 -6.48 10.30 -4.64
C ARG A 230 -7.87 9.87 -4.20
N GLY A 231 -8.18 8.59 -4.35
CA GLY A 231 -9.41 8.04 -3.79
C GLY A 231 -9.88 6.77 -4.46
N THR A 232 -11.07 6.34 -4.07
CA THR A 232 -11.76 5.18 -4.62
C THR A 232 -13.19 5.55 -5.01
N THR A 233 -13.60 5.19 -6.21
CA THR A 233 -15.00 5.20 -6.61
C THR A 233 -15.55 3.80 -6.60
N VAL A 234 -16.84 3.63 -6.32
CA VAL A 234 -17.56 2.38 -6.55
C VAL A 234 -18.84 2.69 -7.28
N LEU A 235 -18.99 2.10 -8.47
CA LEU A 235 -20.20 2.15 -9.28
C LEU A 235 -21.09 0.96 -8.93
N GLY A 236 -22.38 1.23 -8.76
CA GLY A 236 -23.40 0.22 -8.59
C GLY A 236 -24.63 0.49 -9.46
N THR A 237 -25.56 -0.46 -9.50
CA THR A 237 -26.72 -0.42 -10.40
C THR A 237 -27.69 0.73 -10.14
N ASN A 238 -27.66 1.36 -8.96
CA ASN A 238 -28.59 2.44 -8.57
C ASN A 238 -27.89 3.77 -8.25
N GLY A 239 -26.56 3.82 -8.27
CA GLY A 239 -25.81 5.00 -7.87
C GLY A 239 -24.31 4.74 -7.82
N SER A 240 -23.56 5.70 -7.29
CA SER A 240 -22.11 5.60 -7.15
C SER A 240 -21.64 6.30 -5.89
N VAL A 241 -20.48 5.90 -5.37
CA VAL A 241 -19.79 6.61 -4.29
C VAL A 241 -18.37 6.99 -4.72
N VAL A 242 -17.92 8.16 -4.29
CA VAL A 242 -16.52 8.62 -4.35
C VAL A 242 -16.07 8.78 -2.90
N VAL A 243 -14.97 8.15 -2.49
CA VAL A 243 -14.47 8.17 -1.11
C VAL A 243 -12.94 8.27 -1.07
N ASP A 244 -12.43 9.04 -0.13
CA ASP A 244 -11.00 9.16 0.20
C ASP A 244 -10.84 9.45 1.71
N ARG A 245 -9.69 10.01 2.11
CA ARG A 245 -9.39 10.34 3.50
C ARG A 245 -10.18 11.53 4.05
N ASP A 246 -10.70 12.41 3.19
CA ASP A 246 -11.38 13.65 3.56
C ASP A 246 -12.90 13.47 3.60
N GLY A 247 -13.41 12.29 3.22
CA GLY A 247 -14.82 11.93 3.29
C GLY A 247 -15.34 11.26 2.03
N TYR A 248 -16.66 11.28 1.83
CA TYR A 248 -17.31 10.66 0.67
C TYR A 248 -18.51 11.43 0.13
N VAL A 249 -18.82 11.17 -1.13
CA VAL A 249 -20.01 11.68 -1.82
C VAL A 249 -20.71 10.52 -2.52
N ILE A 250 -22.03 10.42 -2.36
CA ILE A 250 -22.90 9.47 -3.04
C ILE A 250 -23.71 10.20 -4.10
N TYR A 251 -23.77 9.61 -5.29
CA TYR A 251 -24.51 10.10 -6.44
C TYR A 251 -25.59 9.10 -6.87
N ASP A 252 -26.70 9.61 -7.40
CA ASP A 252 -27.66 8.79 -8.15
C ASP A 252 -27.18 8.54 -9.59
N LEU A 253 -27.94 7.76 -10.37
CA LEU A 253 -27.61 7.46 -11.78
C LEU A 253 -27.61 8.69 -12.70
N LYS A 254 -28.17 9.83 -12.26
CA LYS A 254 -28.21 11.09 -13.03
C LYS A 254 -27.09 12.04 -12.60
N ASN A 255 -26.10 11.53 -11.85
CA ASN A 255 -24.97 12.29 -11.32
C ASN A 255 -25.40 13.41 -10.35
N LYS A 256 -26.57 13.28 -9.70
CA LYS A 256 -26.99 14.20 -8.65
C LYS A 256 -26.48 13.71 -7.30
N VAL A 257 -25.91 14.62 -6.51
CA VAL A 257 -25.50 14.34 -5.13
C VAL A 257 -26.71 13.95 -4.28
N VAL A 258 -26.63 12.78 -3.66
CA VAL A 258 -27.63 12.23 -2.73
C VAL A 258 -27.17 12.42 -1.29
N LYS A 259 -25.87 12.28 -1.03
CA LYS A 259 -25.27 12.46 0.29
C LYS A 259 -23.81 12.90 0.17
N GLU A 260 -23.36 13.77 1.06
CA GLU A 260 -21.97 14.17 1.20
C GLU A 260 -21.61 14.19 2.68
N VAL A 261 -20.45 13.63 3.02
CA VAL A 261 -19.90 13.61 4.38
C VAL A 261 -18.43 13.98 4.30
N LYS A 262 -17.98 14.87 5.19
CA LYS A 262 -16.58 15.22 5.39
C LYS A 262 -16.06 14.52 6.66
N ALA A 263 -14.84 14.01 6.60
CA ALA A 263 -14.18 13.29 7.70
C ALA A 263 -13.69 14.24 8.81
#